data_AF-A0A915TYG6-F1
#
_entry.id   AF-A0A915TYG6-F1
#
_cell.length_a   1.000
_cell.length_b   1.000
_cell.length_c   1.000
_cell.angle_alpha   90.00
_cell.angle_beta   90.00
_cell.angle_gamma   90.00
#
_symmetry.space_group_name_H-M   'P 1'
#
loop_
_entity.id
_entity.type
_entity.pdbx_description
1 polymer ?
#
loop_
_entity_poly.entity_id
_entity_poly.type
_entity_poly.pdbx_seq_one_letter_code
_entity_poly.pdbx_strand_id
1 'polypeptide(L)'
;MDLEAVSSLTNNGADRSPGSGRPPPEVDEPHDRLTCEQCHRQAKTKSPINLLPDDTSEALCRQCHPKVSRLHYKGLNPFLDTAARGKRFIRDKKKRPHFFCLDCHTIHASAEKKFLLSETYLERARRSRSINPHWKGYLCLCCHETTPTRDTPRLKEKGDHNLLCNRCHGTRYARADIHPVGVKPSPQIRIPDDMPLQDGRLSCNTCHDARLQMGAPVPEKRQKRNPNFLRREGLSRNSFCFLCHLREAYQRMNPHIQLDDQGKIIEATCLFCHPTRPDVTIMGMKHVRFIAKNPDEYCIGCHHGFTRGHPAGVDHLRRPSRKILRAIQTSVRRLGIELPLYRGRIICATCHNPHQQGVLKVRASAAGSQRPSKLRLMPGNMQCIGCHWNKD
;
A
#
# COMPACT_ATOMS: atom_id res chain seq x y z
N MET A 1 -25.34 59.06 -4.81
CA MET A 1 -26.48 58.29 -4.30
C MET A 1 -26.11 56.82 -4.25
N ASP A 2 -25.37 56.25 -3.31
CA ASP A 2 -24.52 56.61 -2.15
C ASP A 2 -24.08 55.21 -1.66
N LEU A 3 -22.80 54.79 -1.61
CA LEU A 3 -21.72 55.09 -0.65
C LEU A 3 -22.19 55.40 0.79
N GLU A 4 -22.08 54.39 1.67
CA GLU A 4 -21.80 54.38 3.13
C GLU A 4 -22.40 53.09 3.75
N ALA A 5 -21.85 52.39 4.75
CA ALA A 5 -20.73 52.62 5.64
C ALA A 5 -20.13 51.29 6.15
N VAL A 6 -18.85 51.37 6.49
CA VAL A 6 -18.01 50.43 7.24
C VAL A 6 -18.11 50.77 8.73
N SER A 7 -17.72 49.82 9.62
CA SER A 7 -17.47 49.99 11.08
C SER A 7 -18.72 49.75 11.94
N SER A 8 -18.76 49.02 13.05
CA SER A 8 -17.75 48.65 14.07
C SER A 8 -18.39 47.58 14.98
N LEU A 9 -17.70 46.49 15.31
CA LEU A 9 -17.95 45.78 16.57
C LEU A 9 -16.63 45.40 17.23
N THR A 10 -16.32 46.28 18.17
CA THR A 10 -15.45 46.21 19.35
C THR A 10 -14.92 44.84 19.79
N ASN A 11 -13.60 44.86 19.90
CA ASN A 11 -12.72 44.14 20.80
C ASN A 11 -13.31 43.99 22.22
N ASN A 12 -13.52 42.76 22.69
CA ASN A 12 -13.68 42.45 24.11
C ASN A 12 -12.58 41.47 24.51
N GLY A 13 -11.51 42.04 25.06
CA GLY A 13 -10.49 41.30 25.79
C GLY A 13 -11.10 40.74 27.07
N ALA A 14 -11.20 39.42 27.14
CA ALA A 14 -11.38 38.69 28.39
C ALA A 14 -10.05 38.01 28.70
N ASP A 15 -9.30 38.69 29.55
CA ASP A 15 -8.18 38.17 30.32
C ASP A 15 -8.60 36.85 30.99
N ARG A 16 -7.93 35.74 30.61
CA ARG A 16 -8.09 34.44 31.26
C ARG A 16 -6.75 34.06 31.86
N SER A 17 -6.57 34.46 33.11
CA SER A 17 -5.58 33.89 34.02
C SER A 17 -5.60 32.36 33.97
N PRO A 18 -4.44 31.69 34.13
CA PRO A 18 -4.35 30.23 34.07
C PRO A 18 -5.02 29.64 35.32
N GLY A 19 -6.24 29.13 35.13
CA GLY A 19 -6.91 28.34 36.15
C GLY A 19 -6.07 27.12 36.49
N SER A 20 -5.68 27.03 37.76
CA SER A 20 -5.07 25.86 38.39
C SER A 20 -5.99 24.65 38.20
N GLY A 21 -5.76 23.89 37.13
CA GLY A 21 -6.46 22.64 36.86
C GLY A 21 -6.13 21.65 37.96
N ARG A 22 -7.17 21.19 38.69
CA ARG A 22 -7.08 19.99 39.54
C ARG A 22 -6.46 18.86 38.70
N PRO A 23 -5.50 18.08 39.26
CA PRO A 23 -5.03 16.89 38.56
C PRO A 23 -6.21 15.97 38.27
N PRO A 24 -6.23 15.31 37.11
CA PRO A 24 -7.28 14.34 36.80
C PRO A 24 -7.30 13.26 37.89
N PRO A 25 -8.48 12.74 38.28
CA PRO A 25 -8.56 11.67 39.27
C PRO A 25 -7.74 10.46 38.81
N GLU A 26 -7.00 9.85 39.72
CA GLU A 26 -6.30 8.58 39.49
C GLU A 26 -7.30 7.55 38.94
N VAL A 27 -7.09 7.16 37.69
CA VAL A 27 -7.87 6.10 37.06
C VAL A 27 -7.25 4.79 37.53
N ASP A 28 -7.94 4.07 38.40
CA ASP A 28 -7.58 2.71 38.83
C ASP A 28 -7.37 1.82 37.59
N GLU A 29 -6.10 1.53 37.26
CA GLU A 29 -5.74 0.79 36.05
C GLU A 29 -5.84 -0.72 36.36
N PRO A 30 -6.72 -1.49 35.68
CA PRO A 30 -6.98 -2.89 36.05
C PRO A 30 -5.75 -3.81 36.05
N HIS A 31 -4.65 -3.39 35.39
CA HIS A 31 -3.37 -4.10 35.39
C HIS A 31 -2.66 -4.05 36.74
N ASP A 32 -2.94 -3.04 37.58
CA ASP A 32 -2.33 -2.88 38.91
C ASP A 32 -2.85 -3.91 39.93
N ARG A 33 -3.96 -4.58 39.60
CA ARG A 33 -4.55 -5.66 40.41
C ARG A 33 -3.92 -7.03 40.15
N LEU A 34 -2.99 -7.13 39.20
CA LEU A 34 -2.29 -8.38 38.89
C LEU A 34 -1.22 -8.68 39.94
N THR A 35 -1.20 -9.90 40.46
CA THR A 35 -0.16 -10.37 41.37
C THR A 35 1.00 -11.00 40.62
N CYS A 36 2.20 -10.98 41.20
CA CYS A 36 3.40 -11.54 40.55
C CYS A 36 3.22 -13.03 40.19
N GLU A 37 2.50 -13.78 41.02
CA GLU A 37 2.28 -15.24 40.88
C GLU A 37 1.41 -15.60 39.67
N GLN A 38 0.58 -14.67 39.19
CA GLN A 38 -0.23 -14.88 37.99
C GLN A 38 0.61 -14.95 36.72
N CYS A 39 1.82 -14.37 36.72
CA CYS A 39 2.70 -14.30 35.56
C CYS A 39 4.06 -15.01 35.77
N HIS A 40 4.52 -15.16 37.02
CA HIS A 40 5.83 -15.70 37.38
C HIS A 40 5.72 -16.98 38.21
N ARG A 41 6.59 -17.95 37.93
CA ARG A 41 6.73 -19.21 38.68
C ARG A 41 7.27 -19.02 40.10
N GLN A 42 7.89 -17.87 40.38
CA GLN A 42 8.41 -17.51 41.69
C GLN A 42 8.10 -16.04 41.98
N ALA A 43 7.44 -15.79 43.12
CA ALA A 43 7.09 -14.46 43.59
C ALA A 43 8.35 -13.56 43.73
N LYS A 44 8.21 -12.26 43.42
CA LYS A 44 9.25 -11.22 43.55
C LYS A 44 10.49 -11.34 42.64
N THR A 45 10.44 -12.11 41.56
CA THR A 45 11.56 -12.17 40.61
C THR A 45 11.33 -11.27 39.38
N LYS A 46 12.21 -10.30 39.13
CA LYS A 46 12.19 -9.47 37.89
C LYS A 46 12.77 -10.21 36.67
N SER A 47 13.06 -11.51 36.80
CA SER A 47 13.76 -12.29 35.77
C SER A 47 12.80 -12.82 34.70
N PRO A 48 13.06 -12.56 33.39
CA PRO A 48 12.30 -13.15 32.28
C PRO A 48 12.36 -14.68 32.22
N ILE A 49 13.30 -15.30 32.94
CA ILE A 49 13.50 -16.74 33.00
C ILE A 49 12.41 -17.42 33.84
N ASN A 50 11.82 -16.68 34.80
CA ASN A 50 10.79 -17.19 35.70
C ASN A 50 9.36 -16.91 35.21
N LEU A 51 9.20 -16.33 34.03
CA LEU A 51 7.87 -16.14 33.41
C LEU A 51 7.24 -17.50 33.11
N LEU A 52 5.92 -17.60 33.29
CA LEU A 52 5.14 -18.74 32.79
C LEU A 52 5.34 -18.92 31.26
N PRO A 53 5.09 -20.13 30.72
CA PRO A 53 5.10 -20.35 29.27
C PRO A 53 4.18 -19.35 28.55
N ASP A 54 4.56 -18.87 27.36
CA ASP A 54 3.83 -17.72 26.79
C ASP A 54 2.39 -18.06 26.37
N ASP A 55 2.06 -19.33 26.10
CA ASP A 55 0.67 -19.75 25.87
C ASP A 55 -0.18 -19.54 27.13
N THR A 56 0.40 -19.78 28.32
CA THR A 56 -0.22 -19.52 29.62
C THR A 56 -0.37 -18.02 29.87
N SER A 57 0.67 -17.23 29.60
CA SER A 57 0.59 -15.77 29.73
C SER A 57 -0.42 -15.15 28.74
N GLU A 58 -0.51 -15.66 27.52
CA GLU A 58 -1.50 -15.21 26.53
C GLU A 58 -2.93 -15.57 26.95
N ALA A 59 -3.14 -16.77 27.51
CA ALA A 59 -4.43 -17.17 28.06
C ALA A 59 -4.89 -16.22 29.17
N LEU A 60 -3.99 -15.77 30.04
CA LEU A 60 -4.28 -14.77 31.07
C LEU A 60 -4.74 -13.44 30.44
N CYS A 61 -4.00 -12.91 29.47
CA CYS A 61 -4.39 -11.66 28.79
C CYS A 61 -5.78 -11.76 28.14
N ARG A 62 -6.13 -12.91 27.57
CA ARG A 62 -7.43 -13.13 26.90
C ARG A 62 -8.62 -13.18 27.86
N GLN A 63 -8.41 -13.47 29.15
CA GLN A 63 -9.48 -13.40 30.15
C GLN A 63 -9.99 -11.97 30.33
N CYS A 64 -9.07 -11.00 30.39
CA CYS A 64 -9.41 -9.58 30.52
C CYS A 64 -9.66 -8.90 29.16
N HIS A 65 -9.08 -9.42 28.08
CA HIS A 65 -9.22 -8.89 26.72
C HIS A 65 -9.87 -9.87 25.72
N PRO A 66 -11.09 -10.37 25.99
CA PRO A 66 -11.72 -11.43 25.19
C PRO A 66 -12.05 -10.99 23.75
N LYS A 67 -12.13 -9.68 23.49
CA LYS A 67 -12.41 -9.10 22.17
C LYS A 67 -11.17 -8.93 21.29
N VAL A 68 -9.97 -9.24 21.78
CA VAL A 68 -8.75 -9.19 20.98
C VAL A 68 -8.77 -10.32 19.96
N SER A 69 -9.07 -9.98 18.71
CA SER A 69 -9.11 -10.92 17.59
C SER A 69 -7.74 -11.09 16.93
N ARG A 70 -7.60 -12.10 16.06
CA ARG A 70 -6.42 -12.25 15.18
C ARG A 70 -6.12 -10.99 14.34
N LEU A 71 -7.12 -10.13 14.11
CA LEU A 71 -6.93 -8.87 13.39
C LEU A 71 -6.13 -7.83 14.18
N HIS A 72 -5.99 -7.99 15.51
CA HIS A 72 -5.17 -7.12 16.34
C HIS A 72 -3.74 -7.01 15.79
N TYR A 73 -3.17 -8.12 15.31
CA TYR A 73 -1.81 -8.18 14.76
C TYR A 73 -1.70 -7.62 13.33
N LYS A 74 -2.82 -7.38 12.64
CA LYS A 74 -2.83 -7.04 11.21
C LYS A 74 -2.19 -5.66 10.99
N GLY A 75 -1.07 -5.65 10.28
CA GLY A 75 -0.30 -4.43 9.99
C GLY A 75 0.49 -3.88 11.18
N LEU A 76 0.57 -4.61 12.30
CA LEU A 76 1.32 -4.19 13.50
C LEU A 76 2.52 -5.09 13.80
N ASN A 77 2.84 -6.01 12.89
CA ASN A 77 3.89 -7.00 13.06
C ASN A 77 5.22 -6.50 12.47
N PRO A 78 6.19 -6.02 13.28
CA PRO A 78 7.48 -5.57 12.79
C PRO A 78 8.44 -6.71 12.45
N PHE A 79 8.11 -7.94 12.85
CA PHE A 79 9.01 -9.09 12.78
C PHE A 79 9.04 -9.75 11.40
N LEU A 80 8.06 -9.43 10.54
CA LEU A 80 8.05 -9.85 9.13
C LEU A 80 9.16 -9.18 8.32
N ASP A 81 9.66 -8.02 8.77
CA ASP A 81 10.82 -7.35 8.18
C ASP A 81 12.13 -7.86 8.80
N THR A 82 12.84 -8.67 8.03
CA THR A 82 14.14 -9.21 8.43
C THR A 82 15.20 -8.12 8.54
N ALA A 83 15.06 -7.02 7.82
CA ALA A 83 15.97 -5.87 7.92
C ALA A 83 15.80 -5.09 9.22
N ALA A 84 14.66 -5.25 9.91
CA ALA A 84 14.40 -4.64 11.21
C ALA A 84 14.85 -5.53 12.39
N ARG A 85 15.59 -6.63 12.15
CA ARG A 85 16.13 -7.49 13.22
C ARG A 85 17.32 -6.78 13.91
N GLY A 86 17.10 -6.24 15.11
CA GLY A 86 18.18 -5.77 15.99
C GLY A 86 18.93 -6.93 16.67
N LYS A 87 20.13 -6.65 17.23
CA LYS A 87 21.02 -7.63 17.89
C LYS A 87 20.51 -8.15 19.26
N ARG A 88 19.53 -7.49 19.88
CA ARG A 88 19.01 -7.81 21.22
C ARG A 88 17.52 -8.14 21.16
N PHE A 89 17.19 -9.40 20.93
CA PHE A 89 15.94 -9.96 21.43
C PHE A 89 16.33 -11.19 22.24
N ILE A 90 16.03 -11.16 23.54
CA ILE A 90 16.54 -12.10 24.56
C ILE A 90 16.02 -13.54 24.36
N ARG A 91 15.09 -13.76 23.43
CA ARG A 91 14.65 -15.12 23.04
C ARG A 91 14.89 -15.31 21.55
N ASP A 92 15.94 -16.06 21.22
CA ASP A 92 16.26 -16.51 19.86
C ASP A 92 15.13 -17.43 19.34
N LYS A 93 14.12 -16.82 18.70
CA LYS A 93 12.90 -17.50 18.20
C LYS A 93 13.13 -18.15 16.85
N LYS A 94 14.04 -19.12 16.74
CA LYS A 94 14.12 -19.98 15.55
C LYS A 94 12.95 -20.99 15.45
N LYS A 95 12.11 -21.14 16.49
CA LYS A 95 11.11 -22.22 16.59
C LYS A 95 9.67 -21.83 16.97
N ARG A 96 9.27 -20.55 16.95
CA ARG A 96 7.91 -20.17 17.40
C ARG A 96 7.01 -19.77 16.23
N PRO A 97 5.81 -20.38 16.09
CA PRO A 97 4.93 -20.14 14.96
C PRO A 97 4.15 -18.81 15.05
N HIS A 98 3.99 -18.22 16.25
CA HIS A 98 3.15 -17.04 16.49
C HIS A 98 3.76 -16.02 17.47
N PHE A 99 3.18 -14.81 17.50
CA PHE A 99 3.56 -13.68 18.38
C PHE A 99 2.61 -13.64 19.58
N PHE A 100 3.14 -13.18 20.72
CA PHE A 100 2.43 -13.13 22.00
C PHE A 100 2.24 -11.68 22.44
N CYS A 101 1.26 -11.42 23.32
CA CYS A 101 0.96 -10.07 23.82
C CYS A 101 2.20 -9.35 24.35
N LEU A 102 3.04 -10.06 25.12
CA LEU A 102 4.27 -9.54 25.73
C LEU A 102 5.44 -9.33 24.75
N ASP A 103 5.29 -9.71 23.47
CA ASP A 103 6.26 -9.31 22.43
C ASP A 103 6.11 -7.82 22.07
N CYS A 104 4.94 -7.24 22.33
CA CYS A 104 4.60 -5.86 22.02
C CYS A 104 4.34 -5.04 23.28
N HIS A 105 3.62 -5.60 24.24
CA HIS A 105 3.19 -4.93 25.46
C HIS A 105 4.15 -5.17 26.64
N THR A 106 4.18 -4.22 27.57
CA THR A 106 4.90 -4.28 28.83
C THR A 106 3.93 -3.98 29.98
N ILE A 107 3.79 -4.94 30.91
CA ILE A 107 2.88 -4.83 32.05
C ILE A 107 3.57 -4.29 33.31
N HIS A 108 4.87 -4.00 33.23
CA HIS A 108 5.66 -3.43 34.33
C HIS A 108 5.98 -1.94 34.08
N ALA A 109 5.34 -1.32 33.10
CA ALA A 109 5.48 0.10 32.85
C ALA A 109 4.54 0.90 33.76
N SER A 110 4.92 2.12 34.12
CA SER A 110 4.02 3.07 34.76
C SER A 110 2.81 3.37 33.87
N ALA A 111 1.67 3.67 34.49
CA ALA A 111 0.38 4.01 33.87
C ALA A 111 0.46 5.10 32.78
N GLU A 112 1.54 5.88 32.75
CA GLU A 112 1.76 6.93 31.74
C GLU A 112 2.03 6.39 30.33
N LYS A 113 2.37 5.10 30.16
CA LYS A 113 2.64 4.53 28.84
C LYS A 113 1.37 4.20 28.07
N LYS A 114 1.04 5.05 27.11
CA LYS A 114 -0.08 4.84 26.17
C LYS A 114 -0.07 3.43 25.55
N PHE A 115 -1.14 2.67 25.80
CA PHE A 115 -1.32 1.28 25.35
C PHE A 115 -0.30 0.26 25.87
N LEU A 116 0.48 0.61 26.90
CA LEU A 116 1.49 -0.26 27.51
C LEU A 116 2.46 -0.87 26.48
N LEU A 117 2.83 -0.13 25.43
CA LEU A 117 3.76 -0.63 24.41
C LEU A 117 5.20 -0.61 24.94
N SER A 118 5.94 -1.70 24.70
CA SER A 118 7.34 -1.79 25.09
C SER A 118 8.23 -0.92 24.21
N GLU A 119 9.29 -0.35 24.79
CA GLU A 119 10.30 0.40 24.03
C GLU A 119 10.94 -0.47 22.95
N THR A 120 11.18 -1.75 23.24
CA THR A 120 11.72 -2.71 22.28
C THR A 120 10.81 -2.87 21.05
N TYR A 121 9.49 -2.90 21.27
CA TYR A 121 8.53 -2.93 20.17
C TYR A 121 8.56 -1.64 19.36
N LEU A 122 8.49 -0.47 20.02
CA LEU A 122 8.48 0.84 19.35
C LEU A 122 9.78 1.08 18.56
N GLU A 123 10.92 0.72 19.13
CA GLU A 123 12.24 0.76 18.50
C GLU A 123 12.31 -0.11 17.24
N ARG A 124 11.65 -1.27 17.24
CA ARG A 124 11.60 -2.13 16.06
C ARG A 124 10.59 -1.62 15.04
N ALA A 125 9.43 -1.17 15.53
CA ALA A 125 8.37 -0.60 14.72
C ALA A 125 8.86 0.58 13.89
N ARG A 126 9.69 1.45 14.47
CA ARG A 126 10.24 2.63 13.78
C ARG A 126 11.14 2.28 12.57
N ARG A 127 11.71 1.08 12.55
CA ARG A 127 12.64 0.59 11.51
C ARG A 127 11.97 -0.36 10.52
N SER A 128 10.86 -0.99 10.93
CA SER A 128 10.22 -2.02 10.16
C SER A 128 9.39 -1.46 9.01
N ARG A 129 9.56 -2.06 7.83
CA ARG A 129 8.76 -1.77 6.63
C ARG A 129 7.45 -2.56 6.58
N SER A 130 7.27 -3.53 7.49
CA SER A 130 6.07 -4.38 7.54
C SER A 130 4.99 -3.85 8.48
N ILE A 131 5.27 -2.77 9.21
CA ILE A 131 4.27 -2.05 10.00
C ILE A 131 3.55 -1.04 9.12
N ASN A 132 2.24 -0.95 9.31
CA ASN A 132 1.41 0.13 8.81
C ASN A 132 1.31 1.22 9.90
N PRO A 133 2.04 2.34 9.78
CA PRO A 133 1.99 3.44 10.74
C PRO A 133 0.77 4.36 10.54
N HIS A 134 0.01 4.19 9.46
CA HIS A 134 -1.03 5.13 9.11
C HIS A 134 -2.17 5.12 10.13
N TRP A 135 -2.65 6.32 10.46
CA TRP A 135 -3.72 6.55 11.43
C TRP A 135 -3.40 6.06 12.85
N LYS A 136 -2.11 5.92 13.20
CA LYS A 136 -1.66 5.44 14.51
C LYS A 136 -0.74 6.46 15.17
N GLY A 137 -1.32 7.33 16.00
CA GLY A 137 -0.58 8.40 16.70
C GLY A 137 0.50 7.95 17.68
N TYR A 138 0.62 6.65 17.96
CA TYR A 138 1.72 6.06 18.74
C TYR A 138 2.89 5.57 17.87
N LEU A 139 2.79 5.69 16.54
CA LEU A 139 3.82 5.28 15.57
C LEU A 139 4.40 6.47 14.80
N CYS A 140 4.33 7.68 15.35
CA CYS A 140 4.89 8.89 14.70
C CYS A 140 6.36 8.71 14.32
N LEU A 141 7.14 8.03 15.18
CA LEU A 141 8.56 7.76 14.94
C LEU A 141 8.82 6.80 13.77
N CYS A 142 7.80 6.20 13.15
CA CYS A 142 7.98 5.57 11.85
C CYS A 142 8.35 6.63 10.81
N CYS A 143 7.72 7.80 10.81
CA CYS A 143 7.97 8.85 9.81
C CYS A 143 8.93 9.94 10.29
N HIS A 144 8.92 10.21 11.59
CA HIS A 144 9.66 11.30 12.20
C HIS A 144 10.95 10.80 12.88
N GLU A 145 11.98 11.63 12.90
CA GLU A 145 13.26 11.32 13.58
C GLU A 145 13.12 11.37 15.10
N THR A 146 12.26 12.28 15.58
CA THR A 146 11.95 12.53 16.98
C THR A 146 10.44 12.70 17.15
N THR A 147 9.95 12.77 18.39
CA THR A 147 8.53 13.03 18.64
C THR A 147 8.14 14.38 18.03
N PRO A 148 7.25 14.42 17.04
CA PRO A 148 6.97 15.65 16.30
C PRO A 148 6.13 16.60 17.14
N THR A 149 6.41 17.90 17.01
CA THR A 149 5.48 18.97 17.40
C THR A 149 4.93 19.66 16.15
N ARG A 150 3.99 20.60 16.31
CA ARG A 150 3.47 21.38 15.17
C ARG A 150 4.57 22.15 14.45
N ASP A 151 5.52 22.71 15.21
CA ASP A 151 6.56 23.59 14.67
C ASP A 151 7.84 22.82 14.31
N THR A 152 8.01 21.62 14.87
CA THR A 152 9.19 20.77 14.64
C THR A 152 8.80 19.37 14.20
N PRO A 153 8.36 19.18 12.95
CA PRO A 153 8.02 17.85 12.46
C PRO A 153 9.27 16.94 12.36
N ARG A 154 10.43 17.42 11.89
CA ARG A 154 11.66 16.60 11.71
C ARG A 154 11.40 15.22 11.09
N LEU A 155 11.01 15.23 9.82
CA LEU A 155 10.82 14.01 9.04
C LEU A 155 12.16 13.30 8.78
N LYS A 156 12.14 11.96 8.78
CA LYS A 156 13.27 11.16 8.30
C LYS A 156 13.57 11.43 6.83
N GLU A 157 14.69 10.89 6.34
CA GLU A 157 15.16 11.07 4.97
C GLU A 157 15.34 12.56 4.61
N LYS A 158 15.70 13.38 5.60
CA LYS A 158 15.86 14.83 5.46
C LYS A 158 14.62 15.53 4.90
N GLY A 159 13.43 14.95 5.10
CA GLY A 159 12.17 15.48 4.59
C GLY A 159 11.86 15.17 3.12
N ASP A 160 12.65 14.32 2.44
CA ASP A 160 12.25 13.81 1.12
C ASP A 160 11.03 12.90 1.28
N HIS A 161 9.87 13.36 0.80
CA HIS A 161 8.62 12.64 0.97
C HIS A 161 8.61 11.32 0.18
N ASN A 162 9.28 11.29 -0.98
CA ASN A 162 9.31 10.10 -1.81
C ASN A 162 10.18 9.02 -1.18
N LEU A 163 11.38 9.36 -0.70
CA LEU A 163 12.24 8.42 0.02
C LEU A 163 11.56 7.94 1.31
N LEU A 164 10.95 8.86 2.06
CA LEU A 164 10.27 8.56 3.31
C LEU A 164 9.13 7.54 3.11
N CYS A 165 8.22 7.82 2.17
CA CYS A 165 7.07 6.96 1.87
C CYS A 165 7.54 5.64 1.25
N ASN A 166 8.49 5.70 0.31
CA ASN A 166 9.00 4.51 -0.39
C ASN A 166 9.92 3.62 0.47
N ARG A 167 10.25 4.02 1.69
CA ARG A 167 10.84 3.09 2.66
C ARG A 167 9.94 1.87 2.88
N CYS A 168 8.62 2.09 2.90
CA CYS A 168 7.62 1.03 2.99
C CYS A 168 6.96 0.76 1.63
N HIS A 169 6.55 1.83 0.93
CA HIS A 169 5.90 1.77 -0.37
C HIS A 169 6.91 1.40 -1.47
N GLY A 170 6.57 0.48 -2.38
CA GLY A 170 7.54 -0.04 -3.35
C GLY A 170 8.39 -1.21 -2.82
N THR A 171 8.05 -1.73 -1.64
CA THR A 171 8.60 -2.99 -1.12
C THR A 171 7.56 -4.12 -1.23
N ARG A 172 7.90 -5.33 -0.80
CA ARG A 172 6.92 -6.43 -0.70
C ARG A 172 5.81 -6.17 0.33
N TYR A 173 6.01 -5.23 1.25
CA TYR A 173 5.12 -4.97 2.37
C TYR A 173 4.05 -3.92 2.06
N ALA A 174 4.38 -2.90 1.27
CA ALA A 174 3.43 -1.90 0.80
C ALA A 174 3.75 -1.53 -0.66
N ARG A 175 2.69 -1.40 -1.47
CA ARG A 175 2.82 -1.04 -2.90
C ARG A 175 3.21 0.42 -3.08
N ALA A 176 3.88 0.75 -4.17
CA ALA A 176 4.01 2.14 -4.61
C ALA A 176 2.66 2.68 -5.08
N ASP A 177 2.52 4.01 -5.13
CA ASP A 177 1.34 4.67 -5.68
C ASP A 177 1.25 4.52 -7.20
N ILE A 178 0.03 4.69 -7.72
CA ILE A 178 -0.29 4.51 -9.14
C ILE A 178 0.28 5.62 -10.04
N HIS A 179 0.63 6.77 -9.46
CA HIS A 179 1.22 7.88 -10.18
C HIS A 179 2.74 7.94 -9.94
N PRO A 180 3.52 8.24 -10.99
CA PRO A 180 4.95 8.44 -10.82
C PRO A 180 5.21 9.65 -9.92
N VAL A 181 6.14 9.49 -8.99
CA VAL A 181 6.66 10.55 -8.11
C VAL A 181 8.12 10.84 -8.47
N GLY A 182 8.61 12.02 -8.10
CA GLY A 182 9.94 12.51 -8.49
C GLY A 182 9.99 13.08 -9.91
N VAL A 183 8.86 13.20 -10.60
CA VAL A 183 8.76 13.72 -11.97
C VAL A 183 8.28 15.17 -11.98
N LYS A 184 8.80 15.99 -12.89
CA LYS A 184 8.30 17.35 -13.10
C LYS A 184 7.00 17.28 -13.93
N PRO A 185 5.90 17.91 -13.51
CA PRO A 185 4.69 18.02 -14.33
C PRO A 185 5.01 18.65 -15.69
N SER A 186 4.38 18.16 -16.76
CA SER A 186 4.52 18.78 -18.07
C SER A 186 3.74 20.09 -18.14
N PRO A 187 4.05 21.00 -19.08
CA PRO A 187 3.32 22.27 -19.24
C PRO A 187 1.81 22.10 -19.52
N GLN A 188 1.39 20.94 -20.02
CA GLN A 188 -0.03 20.64 -20.30
C GLN A 188 -0.81 20.18 -19.05
N ILE A 189 -0.14 20.04 -17.90
CA ILE A 189 -0.74 19.61 -16.63
C ILE A 189 -0.78 20.83 -15.69
N ARG A 190 -1.96 21.13 -15.16
CA ARG A 190 -2.14 22.22 -14.20
C ARG A 190 -2.28 21.64 -12.80
N ILE A 191 -1.24 21.74 -11.98
CA ILE A 191 -1.31 21.28 -10.59
C ILE A 191 -2.09 22.32 -9.75
N PRO A 192 -3.12 21.93 -8.98
CA PRO A 192 -3.81 22.83 -8.06
C PRO A 192 -2.89 23.36 -6.95
N ASP A 193 -3.14 24.58 -6.48
CA ASP A 193 -2.30 25.24 -5.47
C ASP A 193 -2.27 24.47 -4.13
N ASP A 194 -3.34 23.75 -3.79
CA ASP A 194 -3.42 22.93 -2.58
C ASP A 194 -2.71 21.57 -2.70
N MET A 195 -2.16 21.26 -3.87
CA MET A 195 -1.40 20.03 -4.18
C MET A 195 0.08 20.37 -4.36
N PRO A 196 0.86 20.44 -3.27
CA PRO A 196 2.22 20.96 -3.31
C PRO A 196 3.16 20.04 -4.08
N LEU A 197 4.08 20.64 -4.81
CA LEU A 197 5.24 19.99 -5.38
C LEU A 197 6.40 20.05 -4.39
N GLN A 198 7.27 19.03 -4.40
CA GLN A 198 8.55 19.06 -3.69
C GLN A 198 9.63 19.34 -4.74
N ASP A 199 10.34 20.46 -4.60
CA ASP A 199 11.37 20.90 -5.54
C ASP A 199 10.88 20.93 -7.01
N GLY A 200 9.65 21.41 -7.21
CA GLY A 200 9.00 21.47 -8.52
C GLY A 200 8.60 20.12 -9.12
N ARG A 201 8.66 19.03 -8.35
CA ARG A 201 8.32 17.66 -8.77
C ARG A 201 7.13 17.11 -7.98
N LEU A 202 6.38 16.22 -8.62
CA LEU A 202 5.35 15.43 -7.95
C LEU A 202 5.98 14.63 -6.81
N SER A 203 5.33 14.63 -5.66
CA SER A 203 5.71 13.79 -4.52
C SER A 203 4.49 13.00 -4.03
N CYS A 204 4.72 12.01 -3.17
CA CYS A 204 3.61 11.35 -2.46
C CYS A 204 2.69 12.39 -1.80
N ASN A 205 3.28 13.43 -1.19
CA ASN A 205 2.55 14.50 -0.53
C ASN A 205 1.82 15.46 -1.48
N THR A 206 1.99 15.35 -2.81
CA THR A 206 1.19 16.13 -3.76
C THR A 206 -0.27 15.68 -3.74
N CYS A 207 -0.52 14.37 -3.71
CA CYS A 207 -1.88 13.82 -3.67
C CYS A 207 -2.34 13.49 -2.24
N HIS A 208 -1.38 13.09 -1.40
CA HIS A 208 -1.62 12.66 -0.03
C HIS A 208 -1.29 13.79 0.97
N ASP A 209 -2.06 13.89 2.04
CA ASP A 209 -1.73 14.76 3.17
C ASP A 209 -1.64 13.94 4.45
N ALA A 210 -0.42 13.54 4.79
CA ALA A 210 -0.16 12.76 6.01
C ALA A 210 -0.56 13.52 7.29
N ARG A 211 -0.69 14.86 7.24
CA ARG A 211 -1.12 15.67 8.39
C ARG A 211 -2.55 15.40 8.79
N LEU A 212 -3.39 14.85 7.89
CA LEU A 212 -4.77 14.47 8.22
C LEU A 212 -4.82 13.36 9.29
N GLN A 213 -3.70 12.67 9.49
CA GLN A 213 -3.49 11.63 10.50
C GLN A 213 -3.02 12.21 11.84
N MET A 214 -2.63 13.49 11.88
CA MET A 214 -2.18 14.17 13.09
C MET A 214 -3.36 14.74 13.88
N GLY A 215 -3.23 14.75 15.21
CA GLY A 215 -4.24 15.22 16.16
C GLY A 215 -4.99 14.07 16.81
N ALA A 216 -5.16 14.13 18.13
CA ALA A 216 -6.02 13.22 18.87
C ALA A 216 -7.29 13.97 19.32
N PRO A 217 -8.46 13.32 19.27
CA PRO A 217 -8.72 12.04 18.59
C PRO A 217 -8.79 12.24 17.07
N VAL A 218 -8.10 11.40 16.29
CA VAL A 218 -8.41 11.30 14.86
C VAL A 218 -9.78 10.64 14.74
N PRO A 219 -10.82 11.31 14.22
CA PRO A 219 -12.14 10.70 14.20
C PRO A 219 -12.10 9.43 13.35
N GLU A 220 -12.49 8.29 13.92
CA GLU A 220 -12.57 6.99 13.21
C GLU A 220 -13.38 7.11 11.90
N LYS A 221 -14.37 8.01 11.89
CA LYS A 221 -15.16 8.40 10.72
C LYS A 221 -14.29 8.96 9.58
N ARG A 222 -13.28 9.78 9.88
CA ARG A 222 -12.36 10.36 8.89
C ARG A 222 -11.49 9.30 8.26
N GLN A 223 -10.93 8.39 9.07
CA GLN A 223 -10.15 7.25 8.55
C GLN A 223 -10.99 6.37 7.63
N LYS A 224 -12.26 6.10 7.99
CA LYS A 224 -13.16 5.28 7.15
C LYS A 224 -13.47 5.95 5.81
N ARG A 225 -13.71 7.27 5.81
CA ARG A 225 -14.02 8.04 4.59
C ARG A 225 -12.80 8.26 3.69
N ASN A 226 -11.63 8.48 4.28
CA ASN A 226 -10.40 8.80 3.56
C ASN A 226 -9.23 7.98 4.07
N PRO A 227 -9.24 6.64 3.90
CA PRO A 227 -8.21 5.76 4.47
C PRO A 227 -6.81 6.01 3.91
N ASN A 228 -6.74 6.60 2.71
CA ASN A 228 -5.49 6.94 2.02
C ASN A 228 -5.08 8.40 2.22
N PHE A 229 -5.74 9.15 3.11
CA PHE A 229 -5.39 10.54 3.43
C PHE A 229 -5.18 11.42 2.18
N LEU A 230 -6.05 11.24 1.17
CA LEU A 230 -6.07 12.07 -0.04
C LEU A 230 -6.43 13.51 0.32
N ARG A 231 -5.78 14.49 -0.32
CA ARG A 231 -6.10 15.92 -0.13
C ARG A 231 -7.54 16.27 -0.49
N ARG A 232 -8.05 15.66 -1.56
CA ARG A 232 -9.44 15.77 -1.99
C ARG A 232 -10.16 14.45 -1.77
N GLU A 233 -10.96 14.38 -0.72
CA GLU A 233 -11.79 13.21 -0.42
C GLU A 233 -13.14 13.26 -1.15
N GLY A 234 -13.84 12.13 -1.23
CA GLY A 234 -15.19 12.05 -1.82
C GLY A 234 -15.26 12.12 -3.35
N LEU A 235 -14.14 12.35 -4.03
CA LEU A 235 -14.09 12.35 -5.49
C LEU A 235 -14.09 10.93 -6.06
N SER A 236 -14.77 10.75 -7.21
CA SER A 236 -14.55 9.58 -8.03
C SER A 236 -13.10 9.56 -8.56
N ARG A 237 -12.59 8.37 -8.89
CA ARG A 237 -11.21 8.22 -9.39
C ARG A 237 -10.90 9.17 -10.55
N ASN A 238 -11.83 9.31 -11.50
CA ASN A 238 -11.62 10.17 -12.67
C ASN A 238 -11.61 11.65 -12.27
N SER A 239 -12.54 12.05 -11.41
CA SER A 239 -12.61 13.43 -10.89
C SER A 239 -11.33 13.82 -10.17
N PHE A 240 -10.69 12.86 -9.47
CA PHE A 240 -9.40 13.09 -8.84
C PHE A 240 -8.28 13.29 -9.88
N CYS A 241 -8.24 12.52 -10.97
CA CYS A 241 -7.25 12.74 -12.03
C CYS A 241 -7.45 14.10 -12.73
N PHE A 242 -8.69 14.53 -12.91
CA PHE A 242 -9.04 15.81 -13.53
C PHE A 242 -8.69 17.02 -12.68
N LEU A 243 -8.24 16.84 -11.44
CA LEU A 243 -7.66 17.93 -10.66
C LEU A 243 -6.42 18.51 -11.36
N CYS A 244 -5.63 17.65 -12.01
CA CYS A 244 -4.40 18.07 -12.68
C CYS A 244 -4.47 18.00 -14.20
N HIS A 245 -5.30 17.10 -14.72
CA HIS A 245 -5.39 16.83 -16.15
C HIS A 245 -6.66 17.44 -16.76
N LEU A 246 -6.51 18.21 -17.85
CA LEU A 246 -7.65 18.81 -18.58
C LEU A 246 -8.61 17.73 -19.05
N ARG A 247 -9.90 17.83 -18.72
CA ARG A 247 -10.89 16.78 -19.00
C ARG A 247 -11.02 16.46 -20.49
N GLU A 248 -10.93 17.47 -21.34
CA GLU A 248 -11.10 17.38 -22.78
C GLU A 248 -9.87 16.71 -23.43
N ALA A 249 -8.66 17.03 -22.93
CA ALA A 249 -7.41 16.40 -23.35
C ALA A 249 -7.11 15.07 -22.62
N TYR A 250 -7.80 14.81 -21.51
CA TYR A 250 -7.65 13.66 -20.61
C TYR A 250 -8.92 12.83 -20.53
N GLN A 251 -9.82 12.91 -21.53
CA GLN A 251 -10.69 11.77 -21.82
C GLN A 251 -9.73 10.60 -21.91
N ARG A 252 -9.74 9.75 -20.87
CA ARG A 252 -8.72 8.73 -20.68
C ARG A 252 -8.49 8.10 -22.03
N MET A 253 -7.28 8.27 -22.56
CA MET A 253 -6.83 7.44 -23.66
C MET A 253 -7.10 6.02 -23.18
N ASN A 254 -8.19 5.43 -23.64
CA ASN A 254 -8.53 4.08 -23.27
C ASN A 254 -7.47 3.29 -24.02
N PRO A 255 -6.46 2.70 -23.34
CA PRO A 255 -5.37 2.04 -24.05
C PRO A 255 -5.88 0.83 -24.85
N HIS A 256 -7.16 0.45 -24.65
CA HIS A 256 -7.85 -0.59 -25.41
C HIS A 256 -8.63 -0.05 -26.62
N ILE A 257 -8.74 1.26 -26.82
CA ILE A 257 -9.19 1.91 -28.07
C ILE A 257 -7.92 2.36 -28.78
N GLN A 258 -7.49 1.57 -29.74
CA GLN A 258 -6.22 1.71 -30.44
C GLN A 258 -6.38 1.94 -31.94
N LEU A 259 -7.63 1.85 -32.43
CA LEU A 259 -8.00 2.13 -33.82
C LEU A 259 -8.96 3.32 -33.83
N ASP A 260 -8.83 4.18 -34.85
CA ASP A 260 -9.82 5.20 -35.16
C ASP A 260 -11.02 4.63 -35.92
N ASP A 261 -11.97 5.49 -36.27
CA ASP A 261 -13.21 5.10 -36.97
C ASP A 261 -12.96 4.53 -38.38
N GLN A 262 -11.76 4.76 -38.95
CA GLN A 262 -11.32 4.21 -40.23
C GLN A 262 -10.51 2.91 -40.06
N GLY A 263 -10.33 2.44 -38.82
CA GLY A 263 -9.55 1.24 -38.50
C GLY A 263 -8.03 1.45 -38.54
N LYS A 264 -7.55 2.69 -38.58
CA LYS A 264 -6.13 3.03 -38.56
C LYS A 264 -5.63 3.12 -37.12
N ILE A 265 -4.40 2.68 -36.89
CA ILE A 265 -3.79 2.68 -35.55
C ILE A 265 -3.58 4.11 -35.04
N ILE A 266 -4.13 4.40 -33.86
CA ILE A 266 -3.89 5.62 -33.10
C ILE A 266 -2.56 5.49 -32.37
N GLU A 267 -1.48 5.96 -32.99
CA GLU A 267 -0.10 5.74 -32.50
C GLU A 267 0.13 6.17 -31.06
N ALA A 268 -0.49 7.26 -30.62
CA ALA A 268 -0.39 7.75 -29.24
C ALA A 268 -0.80 6.70 -28.20
N THR A 269 -1.73 5.79 -28.53
CA THR A 269 -2.19 4.71 -27.63
C THR A 269 -1.13 3.64 -27.42
N CYS A 270 -0.31 3.38 -28.44
CA CYS A 270 0.80 2.43 -28.34
C CYS A 270 1.88 2.95 -27.40
N LEU A 271 2.13 4.27 -27.44
CA LEU A 271 3.16 4.95 -26.66
C LEU A 271 2.88 5.00 -25.15
N PHE A 272 1.67 4.61 -24.74
CA PHE A 272 1.34 4.44 -23.33
C PHE A 272 2.14 3.29 -22.67
N CYS A 273 2.29 2.18 -23.40
CA CYS A 273 3.01 0.99 -22.91
C CYS A 273 4.41 0.86 -23.51
N HIS A 274 4.57 1.28 -24.77
CA HIS A 274 5.76 1.05 -25.57
C HIS A 274 6.55 2.34 -25.78
N PRO A 275 7.89 2.29 -25.82
CA PRO A 275 8.68 3.49 -26.10
C PRO A 275 8.56 3.95 -27.56
N THR A 276 8.21 3.04 -28.46
CA THR A 276 7.92 3.27 -29.89
C THR A 276 6.83 2.28 -30.32
N ARG A 277 6.11 2.57 -31.41
CA ARG A 277 5.12 1.64 -31.95
C ARG A 277 5.79 0.34 -32.43
N PRO A 278 5.46 -0.83 -31.85
CA PRO A 278 5.98 -2.11 -32.35
C PRO A 278 5.38 -2.47 -33.72
N ASP A 279 6.08 -3.30 -34.48
CA ASP A 279 5.54 -3.87 -35.70
C ASP A 279 4.44 -4.90 -35.37
N VAL A 280 3.20 -4.60 -35.77
CA VAL A 280 2.01 -5.42 -35.49
C VAL A 280 1.90 -6.67 -36.38
N THR A 281 2.80 -6.83 -37.34
CA THR A 281 2.88 -7.99 -38.24
C THR A 281 3.89 -9.04 -37.74
N ILE A 282 4.65 -8.74 -36.69
CA ILE A 282 5.67 -9.63 -36.13
C ILE A 282 5.20 -10.20 -34.79
N MET A 283 5.27 -11.53 -34.65
CA MET A 283 4.96 -12.23 -33.40
C MET A 283 6.17 -12.28 -32.47
N GLY A 284 5.92 -12.19 -31.16
CA GLY A 284 6.88 -12.54 -30.13
C GLY A 284 7.43 -11.35 -29.34
N MET A 285 7.44 -11.50 -28.02
CA MET A 285 7.89 -10.50 -27.05
C MET A 285 9.33 -10.00 -27.23
N LYS A 286 10.18 -10.72 -27.98
CA LYS A 286 11.56 -10.28 -28.27
C LYS A 286 11.62 -9.04 -29.16
N HIS A 287 10.56 -8.77 -29.92
CA HIS A 287 10.43 -7.61 -30.80
C HIS A 287 9.69 -6.44 -30.14
N VAL A 288 9.38 -6.55 -28.85
CA VAL A 288 8.55 -5.58 -28.13
C VAL A 288 9.35 -5.01 -26.95
N ARG A 289 9.27 -3.69 -26.77
CA ARG A 289 9.89 -2.97 -25.65
C ARG A 289 8.82 -2.27 -24.82
N PHE A 290 9.11 -2.05 -23.54
CA PHE A 290 8.25 -1.31 -22.62
C PHE A 290 9.02 -0.17 -21.98
N ILE A 291 8.30 0.89 -21.59
CA ILE A 291 8.88 2.01 -20.84
C ILE A 291 9.13 1.57 -19.39
N ALA A 292 8.17 0.87 -18.78
CA ALA A 292 8.27 0.34 -17.43
C ALA A 292 9.13 -0.92 -17.37
N LYS A 293 9.84 -1.10 -16.25
CA LYS A 293 10.63 -2.30 -15.99
C LYS A 293 9.76 -3.55 -15.87
N ASN A 294 8.54 -3.40 -15.34
CA ASN A 294 7.52 -4.44 -15.27
C ASN A 294 6.26 -3.99 -16.01
N PRO A 295 5.88 -4.63 -17.13
CA PRO A 295 4.72 -4.22 -17.93
C PRO A 295 3.38 -4.42 -17.21
N ASP A 296 3.31 -5.23 -16.15
CA ASP A 296 2.07 -5.37 -15.38
C ASP A 296 1.65 -4.08 -14.68
N GLU A 297 2.59 -3.16 -14.44
CA GLU A 297 2.32 -1.87 -13.78
C GLU A 297 1.29 -1.04 -14.56
N TYR A 298 1.28 -1.11 -15.89
CA TYR A 298 0.28 -0.46 -16.73
C TYR A 298 -1.12 -1.02 -16.50
N CYS A 299 -1.24 -2.36 -16.49
CA CYS A 299 -2.50 -3.05 -16.33
C CYS A 299 -3.07 -2.83 -14.93
N ILE A 300 -2.22 -3.05 -13.91
CA ILE A 300 -2.58 -2.97 -12.49
C ILE A 300 -2.96 -1.54 -12.09
N GLY A 301 -2.34 -0.53 -12.70
CA GLY A 301 -2.64 0.87 -12.44
C GLY A 301 -4.13 1.19 -12.66
N CYS A 302 -4.74 0.58 -13.68
CA CYS A 302 -6.16 0.76 -13.98
C CYS A 302 -7.04 -0.38 -13.43
N HIS A 303 -6.59 -1.63 -13.54
CA HIS A 303 -7.28 -2.85 -13.12
C HIS A 303 -6.80 -3.33 -11.75
N HIS A 304 -7.18 -2.59 -10.71
CA HIS A 304 -6.83 -2.96 -9.34
C HIS A 304 -7.51 -4.27 -8.90
N GLY A 305 -6.85 -4.99 -7.99
CA GLY A 305 -7.39 -6.22 -7.38
C GLY A 305 -6.90 -7.52 -8.01
N PHE A 306 -6.21 -7.45 -9.15
CA PHE A 306 -5.71 -8.63 -9.86
C PHE A 306 -4.22 -8.92 -9.67
N THR A 307 -3.57 -8.27 -8.70
CA THR A 307 -2.13 -8.43 -8.40
C THR A 307 -1.80 -9.67 -7.56
N ARG A 308 -2.78 -10.21 -6.85
CA ARG A 308 -2.63 -11.33 -5.92
C ARG A 308 -3.88 -12.18 -5.98
N GLY A 309 -3.70 -13.49 -5.86
CA GLY A 309 -4.83 -14.41 -5.86
C GLY A 309 -5.61 -14.43 -7.18
N HIS A 310 -4.95 -14.13 -8.30
CA HIS A 310 -5.55 -14.10 -9.62
C HIS A 310 -4.67 -14.83 -10.67
N PRO A 311 -5.26 -15.68 -11.52
CA PRO A 311 -6.64 -16.21 -11.43
C PRO A 311 -6.84 -17.19 -10.24
N ALA A 312 -8.11 -17.39 -9.87
CA ALA A 312 -8.57 -18.45 -8.96
C ALA A 312 -7.89 -18.50 -7.57
N GLY A 313 -7.68 -17.35 -6.93
CA GLY A 313 -7.10 -17.30 -5.57
C GLY A 313 -5.59 -17.56 -5.51
N VAL A 314 -4.91 -17.75 -6.65
CA VAL A 314 -3.46 -18.03 -6.72
C VAL A 314 -2.71 -16.95 -7.50
N ASP A 315 -1.53 -16.56 -7.04
CA ASP A 315 -0.65 -15.62 -7.74
C ASP A 315 0.08 -16.29 -8.91
N HIS A 316 -0.21 -15.80 -10.13
CA HIS A 316 0.38 -16.28 -11.37
C HIS A 316 1.42 -15.34 -11.97
N LEU A 317 1.61 -14.11 -11.48
CA LEU A 317 2.52 -13.11 -12.07
C LEU A 317 3.99 -13.36 -11.70
N ARG A 318 4.47 -14.57 -12.00
CA ARG A 318 5.77 -15.12 -11.56
C ARG A 318 6.47 -15.90 -12.67
N ARG A 319 7.72 -16.29 -12.42
CA ARG A 319 8.43 -17.25 -13.30
C ARG A 319 7.77 -18.63 -13.17
N PRO A 320 7.25 -19.22 -14.25
CA PRO A 320 6.73 -20.58 -14.22
C PRO A 320 7.85 -21.61 -14.04
N SER A 321 7.51 -22.78 -13.49
CA SER A 321 8.45 -23.91 -13.40
C SER A 321 8.76 -24.50 -14.78
N ARG A 322 9.82 -25.31 -14.90
CA ARG A 322 10.15 -26.01 -16.17
C ARG A 322 8.98 -26.84 -16.70
N LYS A 323 8.20 -27.51 -15.83
CA LYS A 323 7.00 -28.27 -16.21
C LYS A 323 5.95 -27.35 -16.85
N ILE A 324 5.65 -26.22 -16.23
CA ILE A 324 4.66 -25.24 -16.73
C ILE A 324 5.16 -24.57 -18.02
N LEU A 325 6.44 -24.24 -18.12
CA LEU A 325 7.04 -23.69 -19.35
C LEU A 325 6.85 -24.63 -20.54
N ARG A 326 7.12 -25.93 -20.35
CA ARG A 326 6.88 -26.95 -21.39
C ARG A 326 5.40 -27.04 -21.76
N ALA A 327 4.49 -27.00 -20.77
CA ALA A 327 3.05 -26.99 -21.02
C ALA A 327 2.62 -25.77 -21.85
N ILE A 328 3.10 -24.56 -21.50
CA ILE A 328 2.85 -23.33 -22.26
C ILE A 328 3.33 -23.49 -23.70
N GLN A 329 4.57 -23.95 -23.92
CA GLN A 329 5.12 -24.15 -25.27
C GLN A 329 4.31 -25.15 -26.10
N THR A 330 3.90 -26.26 -25.49
CA THR A 330 3.05 -27.26 -26.15
C THR A 330 1.68 -26.68 -26.49
N SER A 331 1.06 -25.94 -25.57
CA SER A 331 -0.23 -25.28 -25.81
C SER A 331 -0.16 -24.23 -26.90
N VAL A 332 0.90 -23.41 -26.94
CA VAL A 332 1.14 -22.43 -28.00
C VAL A 332 1.19 -23.12 -29.37
N ARG A 333 1.96 -24.21 -29.50
CA ARG A 333 2.04 -24.99 -30.75
C ARG A 333 0.70 -25.64 -31.13
N ARG A 334 0.03 -26.28 -30.17
CA ARG A 334 -1.20 -27.04 -30.42
C ARG A 334 -2.39 -26.14 -30.73
N LEU A 335 -2.53 -25.04 -30.00
CA LEU A 335 -3.69 -24.15 -30.12
C LEU A 335 -3.47 -23.03 -31.14
N GLY A 336 -2.24 -22.84 -31.63
CA GLY A 336 -1.92 -21.77 -32.57
C GLY A 336 -2.14 -20.38 -32.00
N ILE A 337 -1.91 -20.20 -30.70
CA ILE A 337 -2.04 -18.90 -29.99
C ILE A 337 -0.72 -18.49 -29.38
N GLU A 338 -0.52 -17.19 -29.18
CA GLU A 338 0.60 -16.68 -28.40
C GLU A 338 0.23 -16.59 -26.92
N LEU A 339 1.08 -17.11 -26.04
CA LEU A 339 1.04 -16.89 -24.59
C LEU A 339 2.36 -16.20 -24.17
N PRO A 340 2.44 -14.87 -24.32
CA PRO A 340 3.71 -14.15 -24.21
C PRO A 340 4.25 -14.19 -22.78
N LEU A 341 5.56 -14.42 -22.63
CA LEU A 341 6.26 -14.28 -21.35
C LEU A 341 7.25 -13.12 -21.43
N TYR A 342 7.30 -12.29 -20.40
CA TYR A 342 8.27 -11.20 -20.32
C TYR A 342 9.41 -11.58 -19.38
N ARG A 343 10.65 -11.67 -19.93
CA ARG A 343 11.84 -12.11 -19.17
C ARG A 343 11.63 -13.44 -18.44
N GLY A 344 10.88 -14.35 -19.08
CA GLY A 344 10.50 -15.66 -18.57
C GLY A 344 9.45 -15.63 -17.46
N ARG A 345 8.75 -14.51 -17.23
CA ARG A 345 7.64 -14.40 -16.28
C ARG A 345 6.30 -14.40 -17.00
N ILE A 346 5.30 -14.99 -16.35
CA ILE A 346 3.90 -14.76 -16.68
C ILE A 346 3.57 -13.34 -16.25
N ILE A 347 2.89 -12.62 -17.13
CA ILE A 347 2.41 -11.24 -16.98
C ILE A 347 0.91 -11.20 -17.29
N CYS A 348 0.23 -10.09 -16.99
CA CYS A 348 -1.18 -9.90 -17.33
C CYS A 348 -1.44 -10.18 -18.81
N ALA A 349 -0.53 -9.72 -19.69
CA ALA A 349 -0.63 -9.93 -21.13
C ALA A 349 -0.43 -11.39 -21.60
N THR A 350 0.04 -12.29 -20.72
CA THR A 350 0.12 -13.74 -20.99
C THR A 350 -1.27 -14.35 -21.10
N CYS A 351 -2.22 -13.88 -20.28
CA CYS A 351 -3.59 -14.38 -20.23
C CYS A 351 -4.56 -13.45 -20.95
N HIS A 352 -4.36 -12.14 -20.87
CA HIS A 352 -5.19 -11.11 -21.49
C HIS A 352 -4.51 -10.53 -22.73
N ASN A 353 -5.27 -10.21 -23.76
CA ASN A 353 -4.77 -9.48 -24.91
C ASN A 353 -5.14 -8.00 -24.76
N PRO A 354 -4.20 -7.12 -24.37
CA PRO A 354 -4.54 -5.71 -24.17
C PRO A 354 -4.91 -5.01 -25.48
N HIS A 355 -4.70 -5.63 -26.64
CA HIS A 355 -4.93 -4.98 -27.91
C HIS A 355 -6.41 -5.03 -28.35
N GLN A 356 -6.85 -3.98 -29.05
CA GLN A 356 -8.11 -3.95 -29.77
C GLN A 356 -8.09 -4.99 -30.91
N GLN A 357 -9.25 -5.57 -31.22
CA GLN A 357 -9.38 -6.43 -32.39
C GLN A 357 -8.97 -5.66 -33.64
N GLY A 358 -8.19 -6.30 -34.52
CA GLY A 358 -7.69 -5.70 -35.76
C GLY A 358 -6.34 -5.00 -35.66
N VAL A 359 -5.83 -4.74 -34.45
CA VAL A 359 -4.50 -4.12 -34.25
C VAL A 359 -3.39 -5.09 -34.64
N LEU A 360 -3.35 -6.26 -34.00
CA LEU A 360 -2.37 -7.30 -34.29
C LEU A 360 -2.76 -8.07 -35.54
N LYS A 361 -1.85 -8.18 -36.51
CA LYS A 361 -2.11 -8.84 -37.80
C LYS A 361 -1.78 -10.33 -37.79
N VAL A 362 -0.93 -10.77 -36.85
CA VAL A 362 -0.65 -12.19 -36.66
C VAL A 362 -1.79 -12.84 -35.86
N ARG A 363 -2.45 -13.84 -36.47
CA ARG A 363 -3.59 -14.57 -35.87
C ARG A 363 -3.30 -15.07 -34.45
N ALA A 364 -2.15 -15.69 -34.24
CA ALA A 364 -1.75 -16.23 -32.93
C ALA A 364 -1.65 -15.13 -31.85
N SER A 365 -1.08 -13.98 -32.20
CA SER A 365 -0.93 -12.83 -31.30
C SER A 365 -2.25 -12.10 -31.06
N ALA A 366 -3.12 -12.03 -32.07
CA ALA A 366 -4.43 -11.39 -32.04
C ALA A 366 -5.49 -12.16 -31.22
N ALA A 367 -5.23 -13.43 -30.90
CA ALA A 367 -6.16 -14.27 -30.16
C ALA A 367 -6.65 -13.61 -28.86
N GLY A 368 -7.96 -13.65 -28.64
CA GLY A 368 -8.60 -13.13 -27.43
C GLY A 368 -8.97 -11.64 -27.46
N SER A 369 -8.48 -10.86 -28.43
CA SER A 369 -8.73 -9.41 -28.54
C SER A 369 -10.22 -9.03 -28.66
N GLN A 370 -11.07 -9.95 -29.10
CA GLN A 370 -12.52 -9.77 -29.28
C GLN A 370 -13.36 -10.26 -28.09
N ARG A 371 -12.76 -10.97 -27.12
CA ARG A 371 -13.50 -11.65 -26.06
C ARG A 371 -13.80 -10.74 -24.87
N PRO A 372 -14.86 -11.01 -24.11
CA PRO A 372 -15.04 -10.43 -22.77
C PRO A 372 -13.79 -10.70 -21.91
N SER A 373 -13.30 -9.66 -21.22
CA SER A 373 -12.03 -9.68 -20.48
C SER A 373 -10.78 -9.98 -21.32
N LYS A 374 -10.87 -9.98 -22.64
CA LYS A 374 -9.74 -10.14 -23.56
C LYS A 374 -8.92 -11.43 -23.39
N LEU A 375 -9.50 -12.52 -22.88
CA LEU A 375 -8.74 -13.74 -22.60
C LEU A 375 -8.21 -14.40 -23.88
N ARG A 376 -6.90 -14.70 -23.92
CA ARG A 376 -6.24 -15.38 -25.05
C ARG A 376 -6.70 -16.83 -25.21
N LEU A 377 -6.97 -17.49 -24.09
CA LEU A 377 -7.60 -18.80 -24.01
C LEU A 377 -9.11 -18.66 -23.77
N MET A 378 -9.89 -19.68 -24.12
CA MET A 378 -11.31 -19.70 -23.77
C MET A 378 -11.48 -19.75 -22.25
N PRO A 379 -12.46 -19.01 -21.68
CA PRO A 379 -12.71 -19.02 -20.25
C PRO A 379 -13.10 -20.41 -19.74
N GLY A 380 -12.97 -20.63 -18.43
CA GLY A 380 -13.21 -21.93 -17.79
C GLY A 380 -11.98 -22.83 -17.80
N ASN A 381 -12.16 -24.15 -17.86
CA ASN A 381 -11.04 -25.10 -17.74
C ASN A 381 -9.96 -24.91 -18.82
N MET A 382 -10.37 -24.52 -20.04
CA MET A 382 -9.48 -24.26 -21.17
C MET A 382 -8.39 -23.22 -20.85
N GLN A 383 -8.71 -22.21 -20.04
CA GLN A 383 -7.75 -21.19 -19.62
C GLN A 383 -6.65 -21.76 -18.72
N CYS A 384 -7.00 -22.76 -17.91
CA CYS A 384 -6.11 -23.36 -16.92
C CYS A 384 -5.24 -24.45 -17.57
N ILE A 385 -5.83 -25.32 -18.39
CA ILE A 385 -5.12 -26.45 -19.00
C ILE A 385 -4.06 -26.02 -20.02
N GLY A 386 -4.14 -24.77 -20.53
CA GLY A 386 -3.08 -24.18 -21.34
C GLY A 386 -1.71 -24.18 -20.64
N CYS A 387 -1.72 -24.14 -19.31
CA CYS A 387 -0.51 -24.17 -18.47
C CYS A 387 -0.48 -25.37 -17.51
N HIS A 388 -1.64 -25.97 -17.19
CA HIS A 388 -1.82 -26.99 -16.17
C HIS A 388 -2.30 -28.34 -16.75
N TRP A 389 -1.75 -28.74 -17.89
CA TRP A 389 -2.14 -29.95 -18.64
C TRP A 389 -2.14 -31.27 -17.84
N ASN A 390 -1.39 -31.36 -16.73
CA ASN A 390 -1.34 -32.54 -15.85
C ASN A 390 -1.62 -32.14 -14.39
N LYS A 391 -2.87 -31.83 -14.09
CA LYS A 391 -3.39 -31.81 -12.72
C LYS A 391 -4.49 -32.86 -12.64
N ASP A 392 -4.06 -34.11 -12.51
CA ASP A 392 -4.77 -35.06 -11.68
C ASP A 392 -4.57 -34.66 -10.21
#